data_AF-A0A367IVP0-F1
#
_entry.id   AF-A0A367IVP0-F1
#
_cell.length_a   1.000
_cell.length_b   1.000
_cell.length_c   1.000
_cell.angle_alpha   90.00
_cell.angle_beta   90.00
_cell.angle_gamma   90.00
#
_symmetry.space_group_name_H-M   'P 1'
#
loop_
_entity.id
_entity.type
_entity.pdbx_description
1 polymer ?
#
loop_
_entity_poly.entity_id
_entity_poly.type
_entity_poly.pdbx_seq_one_letter_code
_entity_poly.pdbx_strand_id
1 'polypeptide(L)'
;MSTDTSSRAYASVDDLSRKNKSPLGRHVLNSFESVPQEGWQLIKKWIGKRQVSNNKLTIRNIERQAEVNTITPLIMAMFFTKDEDNQNRIPIFINNITVHITKAEEDEYRKKKFGVTVFKITIRYGSGQDKLVWSVYRSYWDFVKLHYRYRNVSLANLPPFPSLPKHYFQRQRRSPNKKKQIELNNPLNTPASLIDEETVMEMVDNTLHLGDSENTASTMSPHIFEVVKADNAVLEALENYFNQLVSSIPPCGYTNRICRFLEISTLGLYLAAKYHGIHGKEGFVVLQSRTDKEPKYVRQTIHSGLFCVPAFINRKRKPKWLIVRDSYLVLVDDPSEIDAYDVFLFDQSFDVHRLSYFGDKPNHYINNPKALSNAIANASHWTSSKSVLCVKNRQGVYHLRTKNERHARLFELSIQSMMKGSIWCENHRFGSFAPVCHNTSTAWFVDARDYFWDISVALENAKETIYIHDWWLSPELYLRRPASENSEWRLDRLLRRKAHQGIKVYIIMYKEVAMALPLYSHLAKRTLLALSPNIYVQRHPSRALDVFHKDSIFFWAHHEKICVVDNEIAFIGGID
;
A
#
# COMPACT_ATOMS: atom_id res chain seq x y z
N MET A 1 69.37 5.56 -22.72
CA MET A 1 69.71 6.82 -22.05
C MET A 1 68.43 7.61 -21.85
N SER A 2 68.21 8.05 -20.60
CA SER A 2 67.25 9.04 -20.11
C SER A 2 65.76 8.90 -20.46
N THR A 3 65.06 8.34 -19.49
CA THR A 3 63.73 8.78 -19.00
C THR A 3 63.67 10.29 -18.76
N ASP A 4 62.49 10.90 -18.91
CA ASP A 4 62.14 12.02 -18.04
C ASP A 4 60.65 12.07 -17.67
N THR A 5 60.48 12.36 -16.39
CA THR A 5 59.28 12.34 -15.56
C THR A 5 59.00 13.75 -15.07
N SER A 6 57.74 14.15 -14.86
CA SER A 6 57.46 15.25 -13.93
C SER A 6 56.23 14.95 -13.08
N SER A 7 56.52 14.60 -11.83
CA SER A 7 55.64 14.58 -10.67
C SER A 7 55.33 16.01 -10.18
N ARG A 8 54.14 16.20 -9.61
CA ARG A 8 53.71 17.44 -8.95
C ARG A 8 53.52 17.16 -7.46
N ALA A 9 54.17 17.94 -6.61
CA ALA A 9 54.15 17.86 -5.15
C ALA A 9 53.36 19.02 -4.51
N TYR A 10 52.66 18.66 -3.42
CA TYR A 10 52.35 19.36 -2.16
C TYR A 10 52.39 20.91 -2.02
N ALA A 11 51.33 21.44 -1.40
CA ALA A 11 51.31 22.55 -0.40
C ALA A 11 49.95 22.48 0.35
N SER A 12 49.87 21.92 1.56
CA SER A 12 50.02 22.47 2.92
C SER A 12 49.00 23.54 3.38
N VAL A 13 48.37 23.19 4.50
CA VAL A 13 47.41 23.91 5.35
C VAL A 13 48.14 25.04 6.11
N ASP A 14 47.53 26.22 6.23
CA ASP A 14 47.31 26.91 7.52
C ASP A 14 46.63 28.29 7.38
N ASP A 15 46.01 28.67 8.50
CA ASP A 15 45.52 29.99 8.91
C ASP A 15 44.13 30.48 8.45
N LEU A 16 43.17 30.43 9.40
CA LEU A 16 42.53 31.63 9.97
C LEU A 16 41.53 31.21 11.07
N SER A 17 41.96 31.33 12.32
CA SER A 17 41.07 31.33 13.49
C SER A 17 41.27 32.63 14.27
N ARG A 18 40.19 33.38 14.53
CA ARG A 18 39.92 34.03 15.83
C ARG A 18 38.62 34.85 15.87
N LYS A 19 37.94 34.68 17.00
CA LYS A 19 37.05 35.61 17.75
C LYS A 19 35.58 35.73 17.31
N ASN A 20 34.68 35.14 18.10
CA ASN A 20 33.99 35.84 19.21
C ASN A 20 33.21 34.87 20.13
N LYS A 21 33.19 35.19 21.44
CA LYS A 21 32.55 34.44 22.53
C LYS A 21 31.33 35.22 23.09
N SER A 22 30.45 34.46 23.75
CA SER A 22 29.47 34.79 24.82
C SER A 22 28.01 35.10 24.43
N PRO A 23 27.02 34.94 25.34
CA PRO A 23 26.79 33.85 26.29
C PRO A 23 25.32 33.34 26.32
N LEU A 24 25.06 32.29 27.11
CA LEU A 24 23.75 31.68 27.35
C LEU A 24 22.71 32.61 28.01
N GLY A 25 21.43 32.43 27.64
CA GLY A 25 20.26 32.88 28.41
C GLY A 25 18.96 32.24 27.88
N ARG A 26 18.20 31.56 28.77
CA ARG A 26 16.86 30.98 28.53
C ARG A 26 15.85 32.06 28.08
N HIS A 27 14.98 31.76 27.11
CA HIS A 27 13.55 32.11 27.18
C HIS A 27 12.72 31.31 26.17
N VAL A 28 11.61 30.79 26.69
CA VAL A 28 10.53 30.05 26.02
C VAL A 28 9.52 31.07 25.47
N LEU A 29 9.14 30.93 24.19
CA LEU A 29 7.80 31.16 23.59
C LEU A 29 7.87 31.64 22.13
N ASN A 30 7.01 31.01 21.32
CA ASN A 30 6.39 31.52 20.09
C ASN A 30 7.28 31.86 18.89
N SER A 31 7.41 30.91 17.97
CA SER A 31 7.40 31.23 16.53
C SER A 31 6.63 30.15 15.77
N PHE A 32 5.48 30.56 15.23
CA PHE A 32 4.79 29.85 14.17
C PHE A 32 5.68 29.91 12.93
N GLU A 33 6.34 28.82 12.59
CA GLU A 33 7.05 28.71 11.32
C GLU A 33 6.07 28.37 10.19
N SER A 34 6.05 29.29 9.23
CA SER A 34 5.33 29.29 7.98
C SER A 34 5.58 28.05 7.12
N VAL A 35 4.51 27.46 6.61
CA VAL A 35 4.52 26.47 5.51
C VAL A 35 5.25 27.07 4.29
N PRO A 36 6.10 26.31 3.56
CA PRO A 36 6.83 26.85 2.41
C PRO A 36 5.87 27.31 1.31
N GLN A 37 5.86 28.62 1.04
CA GLN A 37 5.05 29.26 0.00
C GLN A 37 5.58 29.03 -1.42
N GLU A 38 6.75 28.40 -1.58
CA GLU A 38 7.49 28.32 -2.85
C GLU A 38 6.75 27.55 -3.95
N GLY A 39 6.07 26.45 -3.60
CA GLY A 39 5.25 25.69 -4.55
C GLY A 39 4.08 26.49 -5.13
N TRP A 40 3.46 27.34 -4.31
CA TRP A 40 2.35 28.21 -4.72
C TRP A 40 2.81 29.40 -5.58
N GLN A 41 4.03 29.87 -5.39
CA GLN A 41 4.60 30.96 -6.21
C GLN A 41 4.95 30.49 -7.62
N LEU A 42 5.43 29.24 -7.79
CA LEU A 42 5.68 28.64 -9.10
C LEU A 42 4.37 28.45 -9.90
N ILE A 43 3.29 28.02 -9.23
CA ILE A 43 1.96 27.86 -9.84
C ILE A 43 1.39 29.24 -10.26
N LYS A 44 1.53 30.27 -9.43
CA LYS A 44 1.12 31.65 -9.78
C LYS A 44 1.91 32.25 -10.94
N LYS A 45 3.14 31.81 -11.17
CA LYS A 45 3.99 32.27 -12.29
C LYS A 45 3.59 31.59 -13.62
N TRP A 46 3.02 30.39 -13.55
CA TRP A 46 2.55 29.62 -14.71
C TRP A 46 1.10 29.96 -15.10
N ILE A 47 0.25 30.27 -14.11
CA ILE A 47 -1.13 30.70 -14.31
C ILE A 47 -1.14 32.22 -14.51
N GLY A 48 -0.91 32.67 -15.75
CA GLY A 48 -0.99 34.08 -16.13
C GLY A 48 -2.30 34.74 -15.69
N LYS A 49 -2.21 35.99 -15.22
CA LYS A 49 -3.34 36.82 -14.75
C LYS A 49 -4.47 36.85 -15.77
N ARG A 50 -5.55 36.10 -15.53
CA ARG A 50 -6.85 36.29 -16.18
C ARG A 50 -7.91 36.48 -15.12
N GLN A 51 -8.62 37.60 -15.20
CA GLN A 51 -9.68 37.97 -14.27
C GLN A 51 -10.78 36.92 -14.28
N VAL A 52 -11.07 36.36 -13.11
CA VAL A 52 -12.19 35.44 -12.89
C VAL A 52 -13.34 36.27 -12.34
N SER A 53 -14.42 36.40 -13.13
CA SER A 53 -15.68 36.94 -12.65
C SER A 53 -16.34 35.94 -11.69
N ASN A 54 -16.83 36.47 -10.56
CA ASN A 54 -17.56 35.71 -9.54
C ASN A 54 -18.83 35.12 -10.14
N ASN A 55 -18.90 33.80 -10.27
CA ASN A 55 -20.16 33.07 -10.42
C ASN A 55 -20.12 31.74 -9.66
N LYS A 56 -21.23 31.44 -8.99
CA LYS A 56 -21.45 30.35 -8.03
C LYS A 56 -21.05 28.98 -8.58
N LEU A 57 -20.37 28.20 -7.75
CA LEU A 57 -19.70 26.93 -8.05
C LEU A 57 -20.68 25.75 -8.07
N THR A 58 -20.73 25.00 -9.18
CA THR A 58 -21.32 23.65 -9.23
C THR A 58 -20.74 22.89 -10.42
N ILE A 59 -20.29 21.64 -10.19
CA ILE A 59 -20.08 20.43 -11.04
C ILE A 59 -19.41 20.58 -12.45
N ARG A 60 -19.56 21.70 -13.16
CA ARG A 60 -19.02 22.02 -14.50
C ARG A 60 -17.53 22.37 -14.56
N ASN A 61 -16.83 22.37 -13.43
CA ASN A 61 -15.45 22.85 -13.37
C ASN A 61 -14.41 21.83 -13.82
N ILE A 62 -14.69 20.53 -13.74
CA ILE A 62 -13.69 19.50 -14.09
C ILE A 62 -13.66 19.25 -15.58
N GLU A 63 -14.80 19.21 -16.25
CA GLU A 63 -14.84 19.18 -17.73
C GLU A 63 -14.12 20.40 -18.29
N ARG A 64 -14.40 21.61 -17.75
CA ARG A 64 -13.64 22.82 -18.11
C ARG A 64 -12.16 22.76 -17.73
N GLN A 65 -11.79 22.17 -16.59
CA GLN A 65 -10.37 22.04 -16.19
C GLN A 65 -9.63 21.00 -17.03
N ALA A 66 -10.32 19.94 -17.47
CA ALA A 66 -9.83 18.94 -18.41
C ALA A 66 -9.66 19.56 -19.80
N GLU A 67 -10.66 20.30 -20.28
CA GLU A 67 -10.62 21.10 -21.51
C GLU A 67 -9.48 22.13 -21.49
N VAL A 68 -9.10 22.63 -20.31
CA VAL A 68 -8.04 23.64 -20.11
C VAL A 68 -6.68 23.00 -19.71
N ASN A 69 -6.53 21.67 -19.78
CA ASN A 69 -5.28 20.95 -19.41
C ASN A 69 -4.74 21.26 -17.99
N THR A 70 -5.60 21.68 -17.06
CA THR A 70 -5.21 22.10 -15.70
C THR A 70 -5.29 20.98 -14.66
N ILE A 71 -5.89 19.84 -14.99
CA ILE A 71 -6.01 18.69 -14.07
C ILE A 71 -4.64 18.07 -13.78
N THR A 72 -3.83 17.84 -14.81
CA THR A 72 -2.48 17.26 -14.66
C THR A 72 -1.58 18.06 -13.72
N PRO A 73 -1.44 19.40 -13.85
CA PRO A 73 -0.64 20.19 -12.90
C PRO A 73 -1.25 20.24 -11.51
N LEU A 74 -2.59 20.19 -11.36
CA LEU A 74 -3.24 20.12 -10.05
C LEU A 74 -2.93 18.81 -9.33
N ILE A 75 -3.09 17.67 -9.99
CA ILE A 75 -2.73 16.36 -9.44
C ILE A 75 -1.24 16.31 -9.08
N MET A 76 -0.38 16.83 -9.96
CA MET A 76 1.05 16.90 -9.72
C MET A 76 1.39 17.75 -8.48
N ALA A 77 0.72 18.89 -8.30
CA ALA A 77 0.89 19.72 -7.10
C ALA A 77 0.46 18.96 -5.82
N MET A 78 -0.58 18.14 -5.90
CA MET A 78 -1.08 17.37 -4.74
C MET A 78 -0.05 16.33 -4.26
N PHE A 79 0.73 15.73 -5.16
CA PHE A 79 1.84 14.84 -4.78
C PHE A 79 2.97 15.53 -3.99
N PHE A 80 3.15 16.84 -4.18
CA PHE A 80 4.13 17.63 -3.43
C PHE A 80 3.58 18.24 -2.13
N THR A 81 2.27 18.19 -1.92
CA THR A 81 1.66 18.66 -0.67
C THR A 81 1.77 17.63 0.43
N LYS A 82 2.05 18.12 1.64
CA LYS A 82 2.11 17.29 2.83
C LYS A 82 0.88 17.47 3.72
N ASP A 83 0.57 16.41 4.44
CA ASP A 83 -0.43 16.35 5.50
C ASP A 83 0.13 16.88 6.83
N GLU A 84 -0.73 17.03 7.84
CA GLU A 84 -0.40 17.41 9.22
C GLU A 84 0.68 16.52 9.84
N ASP A 85 0.65 15.23 9.53
CA ASP A 85 1.61 14.23 10.00
C ASP A 85 2.94 14.28 9.22
N ASN A 86 3.16 15.33 8.41
CA ASN A 86 4.29 15.50 7.48
C ASN A 86 4.44 14.34 6.47
N GLN A 87 3.35 13.60 6.23
CA GLN A 87 3.23 12.54 5.21
C GLN A 87 2.77 13.13 3.87
N ASN A 88 2.96 12.40 2.78
CA ASN A 88 2.46 12.82 1.48
C ASN A 88 0.92 12.83 1.48
N ARG A 89 0.32 13.78 0.76
CA ARG A 89 -1.14 13.86 0.61
C ARG A 89 -1.62 12.87 -0.44
N ILE A 90 -2.74 12.21 -0.17
CA ILE A 90 -3.44 11.37 -1.16
C ILE A 90 -4.00 12.31 -2.27
N PRO A 91 -3.64 12.09 -3.55
CA PRO A 91 -4.02 12.95 -4.66
C PRO A 91 -5.47 12.68 -5.10
N ILE A 92 -6.44 13.14 -4.30
CA ILE A 92 -7.88 13.02 -4.60
C ILE A 92 -8.61 14.37 -4.58
N PHE A 93 -9.53 14.55 -5.52
CA PHE A 93 -10.49 15.65 -5.52
C PHE A 93 -11.70 15.29 -4.63
N ILE A 94 -11.65 15.71 -3.36
CA ILE A 94 -12.68 15.40 -2.36
C ILE A 94 -14.09 15.80 -2.81
N ASN A 95 -14.21 16.93 -3.52
CA ASN A 95 -15.51 17.46 -3.97
C ASN A 95 -16.23 16.56 -4.99
N ASN A 96 -15.57 15.53 -5.52
CA ASN A 96 -16.16 14.57 -6.45
C ASN A 96 -16.66 13.29 -5.76
N ILE A 97 -16.55 13.25 -4.43
CA ILE A 97 -17.00 12.11 -3.65
C ILE A 97 -18.47 12.35 -3.31
N THR A 98 -19.31 11.41 -3.71
CA THR A 98 -20.71 11.34 -3.29
C THR A 98 -20.89 10.17 -2.35
N VAL A 99 -21.63 10.36 -1.27
CA VAL A 99 -21.83 9.36 -0.23
C VAL A 99 -23.30 9.08 -0.03
N HIS A 100 -23.64 7.80 0.04
CA HIS A 100 -24.96 7.33 0.46
C HIS A 100 -24.85 6.37 1.62
N ILE A 101 -25.67 6.58 2.65
CA ILE A 101 -25.62 5.78 3.88
C ILE A 101 -26.85 4.88 3.95
N THR A 102 -26.61 3.59 4.05
CA THR A 102 -27.67 2.56 4.15
C THR A 102 -27.46 1.72 5.40
N LYS A 103 -28.53 1.06 5.86
CA LYS A 103 -28.43 0.05 6.91
C LYS A 103 -27.70 -1.17 6.35
N ALA A 104 -26.72 -1.71 7.09
CA ALA A 104 -26.06 -2.95 6.68
C ALA A 104 -27.06 -4.12 6.74
N GLU A 105 -27.14 -4.90 5.66
CA GLU A 105 -28.02 -6.07 5.57
C GLU A 105 -27.61 -7.18 6.55
N GLU A 106 -28.59 -7.90 7.08
CA GLU A 106 -28.39 -8.90 8.14
C GLU A 106 -27.64 -10.18 7.67
N ASP A 107 -27.59 -10.42 6.36
CA ASP A 107 -27.00 -11.61 5.74
C ASP A 107 -25.48 -11.49 5.49
N GLU A 108 -24.94 -10.28 5.28
CA GLU A 108 -23.48 -10.03 5.22
C GLU A 108 -22.81 -10.20 6.60
N TYR A 109 -23.60 -10.23 7.66
CA TYR A 109 -23.15 -10.14 9.04
C TYR A 109 -23.85 -11.21 9.90
N ARG A 110 -23.53 -12.50 9.68
CA ARG A 110 -24.02 -13.64 10.51
C ARG A 110 -24.33 -13.22 11.95
N LYS A 111 -25.65 -13.12 12.20
CA LYS A 111 -26.45 -12.42 13.21
C LYS A 111 -26.08 -12.47 14.69
N LYS A 112 -24.99 -13.11 15.14
CA LYS A 112 -24.92 -13.57 16.54
C LYS A 112 -23.89 -12.95 17.50
N LYS A 113 -23.03 -12.00 17.10
CA LYS A 113 -21.92 -11.57 17.99
C LYS A 113 -21.52 -10.09 18.05
N PHE A 114 -22.06 -9.21 17.21
CA PHE A 114 -21.76 -7.78 17.30
C PHE A 114 -22.97 -7.05 17.87
N GLY A 115 -22.95 -6.74 19.17
CA GLY A 115 -23.99 -5.94 19.83
C GLY A 115 -24.01 -4.46 19.40
N VAL A 116 -23.55 -4.11 18.20
CA VAL A 116 -23.40 -2.72 17.74
C VAL A 116 -23.97 -2.58 16.33
N THR A 117 -24.81 -1.56 16.12
CA THR A 117 -25.33 -1.17 14.80
C THR A 117 -24.21 -0.68 13.89
N VAL A 118 -24.17 -1.19 12.66
CA VAL A 118 -23.19 -0.83 11.63
C VAL A 118 -23.91 -0.25 10.41
N PHE A 119 -23.38 0.84 9.89
CA PHE A 119 -23.85 1.53 8.68
C PHE A 119 -22.98 1.15 7.49
N LYS A 120 -23.61 0.92 6.33
CA LYS A 120 -22.96 0.69 5.04
C LYS A 120 -22.92 2.02 4.29
N ILE A 121 -21.73 2.55 4.11
CA ILE A 121 -21.45 3.79 3.39
C ILE A 121 -21.05 3.42 1.97
N THR A 122 -21.93 3.70 0.99
CA THR A 122 -21.62 3.54 -0.42
C THR A 122 -21.02 4.83 -0.95
N ILE A 123 -19.80 4.75 -1.46
CA ILE A 123 -19.03 5.91 -1.92
C ILE A 123 -18.94 5.82 -3.43
N ARG A 124 -19.22 6.92 -4.13
CA ARG A 124 -18.99 7.03 -5.58
C ARG A 124 -18.02 8.16 -5.88
N TYR A 125 -17.01 7.87 -6.68
CA TYR A 125 -16.01 8.82 -7.13
C TYR A 125 -16.03 8.96 -8.65
N GLY A 126 -16.11 10.21 -9.13
CA GLY A 126 -16.08 10.55 -10.55
C GLY A 126 -17.45 10.88 -11.16
N SER A 127 -17.42 11.34 -12.41
CA SER A 127 -18.60 11.64 -13.24
C SER A 127 -18.62 10.72 -14.46
N GLY A 128 -19.81 10.39 -14.98
CA GLY A 128 -19.96 9.52 -16.17
C GLY A 128 -20.47 8.11 -15.88
N GLN A 129 -20.30 7.21 -16.85
CA GLN A 129 -20.72 5.80 -16.79
C GLN A 129 -19.72 4.93 -15.99
N ASP A 130 -18.43 5.25 -16.03
CA ASP A 130 -17.36 4.51 -15.35
C ASP A 130 -17.04 5.08 -13.95
N LYS A 131 -18.07 5.22 -13.11
CA LYS A 131 -17.89 5.69 -11.74
C LYS A 131 -17.28 4.61 -10.86
N LEU A 132 -16.24 4.96 -10.10
CA LEU A 132 -15.70 4.07 -9.08
C LEU A 132 -16.68 4.02 -7.90
N VAL A 133 -17.12 2.82 -7.55
CA VAL A 133 -18.06 2.59 -6.44
C VAL A 133 -17.49 1.54 -5.49
N TRP A 134 -17.42 1.87 -4.21
CA TRP A 134 -17.06 0.91 -3.16
C TRP A 134 -17.87 1.17 -1.89
N SER A 135 -17.88 0.19 -0.99
CA SER A 135 -18.65 0.24 0.25
C SER A 135 -17.75 0.11 1.47
N VAL A 136 -18.00 0.95 2.48
CA VAL A 136 -17.26 0.97 3.75
C VAL A 136 -18.23 0.83 4.91
N TYR A 137 -17.83 0.08 5.94
CA TYR A 137 -18.67 -0.21 7.10
C TYR A 137 -18.19 0.54 8.34
N ARG A 138 -19.06 1.38 8.93
CA ARG A 138 -18.73 2.25 10.07
C ARG A 138 -19.80 2.20 11.16
N SER A 139 -19.37 2.36 12.41
CA SER A 139 -20.30 2.56 13.52
C SER A 139 -20.64 4.04 13.66
N TYR A 140 -21.71 4.37 14.39
CA TYR A 140 -22.05 5.75 14.74
C TYR A 140 -20.87 6.49 15.39
N TRP A 141 -20.21 5.83 16.35
CA TRP A 141 -19.07 6.39 17.07
C TRP A 141 -17.85 6.67 16.19
N ASP A 142 -17.73 6.01 15.04
CA ASP A 142 -16.68 6.35 14.07
C ASP A 142 -16.94 7.73 13.41
N PHE A 143 -18.20 8.11 13.17
CA PHE A 143 -18.55 9.44 12.68
C PHE A 143 -18.29 10.51 13.73
N VAL A 144 -18.65 10.23 14.99
CA VAL A 144 -18.38 11.13 16.12
C VAL A 144 -16.87 11.36 16.25
N LYS A 145 -16.06 10.29 16.24
CA LYS A 145 -14.59 10.39 16.26
C LYS A 145 -14.06 11.25 15.11
N LEU A 146 -14.60 11.10 13.91
CA LEU A 146 -14.20 11.90 12.76
C LEU A 146 -14.51 13.39 12.98
N HIS A 147 -15.71 13.71 13.47
CA HIS A 147 -16.14 15.08 13.74
C HIS A 147 -15.22 15.78 14.76
N TYR A 148 -14.98 15.15 15.91
CA TYR A 148 -14.14 15.74 16.97
C TYR A 148 -12.68 15.94 16.52
N ARG A 149 -12.16 15.08 15.63
CA ARG A 149 -10.84 15.29 15.04
C ARG A 149 -10.77 16.58 14.23
N TYR A 150 -11.81 16.88 13.47
CA TYR A 150 -11.89 18.12 12.69
C TYR A 150 -12.18 19.35 13.55
N ARG A 151 -12.95 19.20 14.64
CA ARG A 151 -13.19 20.28 15.62
C ARG A 151 -11.90 20.80 16.24
N ASN A 152 -10.97 19.91 16.59
CA ASN A 152 -9.69 20.28 17.19
C ASN A 152 -8.75 21.04 16.25
N VAL A 153 -9.06 21.12 14.96
CA VAL A 153 -8.22 21.73 13.91
C VAL A 153 -8.67 23.17 13.57
N SER A 154 -9.72 23.68 14.21
CA SER A 154 -10.24 25.04 13.98
C SER A 154 -10.55 25.31 12.50
N LEU A 155 -11.25 24.37 11.85
CA LEU A 155 -11.84 24.63 10.53
C LEU A 155 -12.91 25.72 10.67
N ALA A 156 -12.75 26.82 9.93
CA ALA A 156 -13.61 28.00 10.03
C ALA A 156 -15.11 27.71 9.78
N ASN A 157 -15.45 26.64 9.04
CA ASN A 157 -16.81 26.30 8.63
C ASN A 157 -17.14 24.80 8.79
N LEU A 158 -16.94 24.22 9.98
CA LEU A 158 -17.33 22.82 10.24
C LEU A 158 -18.86 22.71 10.44
N PRO A 159 -19.59 21.84 9.72
CA PRO A 159 -21.01 21.65 9.96
C PRO A 159 -21.28 21.06 11.35
N PRO A 160 -22.37 21.43 12.02
CA PRO A 160 -22.73 20.85 13.31
C PRO A 160 -23.02 19.35 13.16
N PHE A 161 -22.55 18.57 14.12
CA PHE A 161 -22.87 17.14 14.16
C PHE A 161 -24.37 16.94 14.42
N PRO A 162 -25.05 15.97 13.75
CA PRO A 162 -26.48 15.77 13.91
C PRO A 162 -26.82 15.41 15.36
N SER A 163 -27.71 16.19 15.98
CA SER A 163 -28.23 15.91 17.32
C SER A 163 -29.28 14.80 17.24
N LEU A 164 -28.91 13.60 17.68
CA LEU A 164 -29.84 12.49 17.76
C LEU A 164 -30.57 12.50 19.12
N PRO A 165 -31.91 12.39 19.14
CA PRO A 165 -32.68 12.22 20.38
C PRO A 165 -32.25 11.01 21.21
N LYS A 166 -32.36 11.11 22.55
CA LYS A 166 -31.96 10.06 23.50
C LYS A 166 -32.61 8.69 23.25
N HIS A 167 -33.78 8.63 22.62
CA HIS A 167 -34.50 7.37 22.34
C HIS A 167 -33.87 6.52 21.23
N TYR A 168 -32.99 7.09 20.40
CA TYR A 168 -32.22 6.32 19.41
C TYR A 168 -31.08 5.52 20.05
N PHE A 169 -30.67 5.88 21.25
CA PHE A 169 -29.58 5.27 21.99
C PHE A 169 -30.09 4.15 22.91
N GLN A 170 -29.81 2.91 22.55
CA GLN A 170 -30.10 1.75 23.38
C GLN A 170 -28.93 1.44 24.30
N ARG A 171 -29.17 1.39 25.60
CA ARG A 171 -28.17 1.00 26.60
C ARG A 171 -27.95 -0.52 26.56
N GLN A 172 -26.72 -0.95 26.28
CA GLN A 172 -26.31 -2.34 26.46
C GLN A 172 -25.32 -2.48 27.63
N ARG A 173 -25.54 -3.48 28.48
CA ARG A 173 -24.62 -3.83 29.59
C ARG A 173 -23.54 -4.80 29.08
N ARG A 174 -22.27 -4.50 29.31
CA ARG A 174 -21.17 -5.48 29.15
C ARG A 174 -21.21 -6.53 30.27
N SER A 175 -20.82 -7.76 29.96
CA SER A 175 -20.44 -8.77 30.96
C SER A 175 -19.10 -8.36 31.59
N PRO A 176 -18.92 -8.46 32.93
CA PRO A 176 -17.72 -7.99 33.61
C PRO A 176 -16.53 -8.89 33.25
N ASN A 177 -15.62 -8.42 32.40
CA ASN A 177 -14.30 -9.02 32.23
C ASN A 177 -13.25 -8.19 32.97
N LYS A 178 -12.35 -8.88 33.68
CA LYS A 178 -11.32 -8.32 34.58
C LYS A 178 -10.59 -7.13 33.95
N LYS A 179 -10.59 -6.01 34.68
CA LYS A 179 -9.80 -4.80 34.41
C LYS A 179 -8.35 -5.19 34.11
N LYS A 180 -7.88 -4.91 32.90
CA LYS A 180 -6.45 -4.72 32.64
C LYS A 180 -6.15 -3.25 32.93
N GLN A 181 -5.28 -3.00 33.90
CA GLN A 181 -4.60 -1.71 34.00
C GLN A 181 -3.78 -1.54 32.72
N ILE A 182 -4.19 -0.60 31.87
CA ILE A 182 -3.37 -0.15 30.73
C ILE A 182 -2.49 0.94 31.31
N GLU A 183 -1.18 0.70 31.39
CA GLU A 183 -0.20 1.75 31.67
C GLU A 183 -0.29 2.81 30.56
N LEU A 184 -0.55 4.06 30.99
CA LEU A 184 -0.72 5.21 30.13
C LEU A 184 0.64 5.61 29.53
N ASN A 185 1.03 5.01 28.42
CA ASN A 185 2.12 5.54 27.61
C ASN A 185 1.63 6.78 26.85
N ASN A 186 2.40 7.87 26.91
CA ASN A 186 2.09 9.18 26.33
C ASN A 186 1.39 9.10 24.94
N PRO A 187 0.19 9.68 24.78
CA PRO A 187 -0.62 9.55 23.55
C PRO A 187 -0.05 10.31 22.33
N LEU A 188 1.05 11.05 22.49
CA LEU A 188 1.66 11.85 21.42
C LEU A 188 2.42 11.04 20.35
N ASN A 189 2.77 9.77 20.61
CA ASN A 189 3.59 8.97 19.69
C ASN A 189 2.88 7.78 19.04
N THR A 190 1.57 7.63 19.26
CA THR A 190 0.77 6.56 18.65
C THR A 190 0.04 7.13 17.43
N PRO A 191 0.12 6.51 16.24
CA PRO A 191 -0.64 6.97 15.07
C PRO A 191 -2.10 7.15 15.45
N ALA A 192 -2.68 8.32 15.16
CA ALA A 192 -4.04 8.66 15.56
C ALA A 192 -5.10 7.64 15.08
N SER A 193 -4.80 6.87 14.03
CA SER A 193 -5.64 5.75 13.54
C SER A 193 -5.81 4.61 14.55
N LEU A 194 -4.90 4.46 15.52
CA LEU A 194 -4.84 3.36 16.49
C LEU A 194 -5.39 3.72 17.88
N ILE A 195 -5.91 4.93 18.11
CA ILE A 195 -6.52 5.32 19.40
C ILE A 195 -7.77 4.46 19.64
N ASP A 196 -7.86 3.83 20.81
CA ASP A 196 -8.95 2.94 21.20
C ASP A 196 -10.25 3.72 21.50
N GLU A 197 -11.40 3.07 21.32
CA GLU A 197 -12.72 3.71 21.49
C GLU A 197 -12.95 4.20 22.92
N GLU A 198 -12.30 3.55 23.89
CA GLU A 198 -12.42 3.81 25.33
C GLU A 198 -11.70 5.12 25.73
N THR A 199 -10.51 5.37 25.17
CA THR A 199 -9.76 6.62 25.36
C THR A 199 -10.51 7.83 24.79
N VAL A 200 -11.30 7.63 23.73
CA VAL A 200 -12.13 8.69 23.15
C VAL A 200 -13.38 8.96 23.99
N MET A 201 -14.01 7.93 24.56
CA MET A 201 -15.13 8.12 25.50
C MET A 201 -14.71 9.02 26.67
N GLU A 202 -13.51 8.81 27.22
CA GLU A 202 -12.95 9.66 28.27
C GLU A 202 -12.73 11.11 27.80
N MET A 203 -12.27 11.32 26.56
CA MET A 203 -12.10 12.68 26.01
C MET A 203 -13.44 13.40 25.78
N VAL A 204 -14.48 12.68 25.32
CA VAL A 204 -15.81 13.24 25.10
C VAL A 204 -16.49 13.59 26.42
N ASP A 205 -16.40 12.72 27.43
CA ASP A 205 -16.89 13.02 28.80
C ASP A 205 -16.22 14.27 29.36
N ASN A 206 -14.89 14.37 29.24
CA ASN A 206 -14.14 15.53 29.72
C ASN A 206 -14.50 16.84 28.98
N THR A 207 -14.92 16.76 27.71
CA THR A 207 -15.30 17.94 26.92
C THR A 207 -16.74 18.40 27.19
N LEU A 208 -17.63 17.47 27.59
CA LEU A 208 -19.01 17.77 27.98
C LEU A 208 -19.10 18.44 29.36
N HIS A 209 -18.07 18.32 30.20
CA HIS A 209 -18.02 18.91 31.54
C HIS A 209 -17.51 20.37 31.60
N LEU A 210 -17.30 21.04 30.47
CA LEU A 210 -16.84 22.44 30.42
C LEU A 210 -17.96 23.48 30.17
N GLY A 211 -19.22 23.04 30.11
CA GLY A 211 -20.37 23.93 29.97
C GLY A 211 -21.59 23.32 30.64
N ASP A 212 -21.72 23.59 31.94
CA ASP A 212 -22.98 23.80 32.68
C ASP A 212 -22.73 23.48 34.15
N SER A 213 -22.58 24.53 34.94
CA SER A 213 -22.83 24.50 36.37
C SER A 213 -24.34 24.30 36.57
N GLU A 214 -24.75 23.09 36.91
CA GLU A 214 -25.74 22.78 37.96
C GLU A 214 -26.18 21.30 37.89
N ASN A 215 -25.90 20.61 39.00
CA ASN A 215 -26.55 19.45 39.59
C ASN A 215 -27.17 18.33 38.71
N THR A 216 -26.74 17.11 39.05
CA THR A 216 -27.26 15.77 38.71
C THR A 216 -26.79 15.15 37.39
N ALA A 217 -25.50 14.79 37.33
CA ALA A 217 -25.04 13.72 36.44
C ALA A 217 -24.28 12.67 37.24
N SER A 218 -24.95 11.56 37.49
CA SER A 218 -24.34 10.32 37.99
C SER A 218 -23.12 9.96 37.15
N THR A 219 -21.98 9.78 37.82
CA THR A 219 -20.75 9.20 37.29
C THR A 219 -21.08 8.01 36.39
N MET A 220 -20.91 8.16 35.07
CA MET A 220 -21.19 7.10 34.10
C MET A 220 -20.22 5.94 34.33
N SER A 221 -20.78 4.74 34.53
CA SER A 221 -19.99 3.51 34.65
C SER A 221 -19.37 3.16 33.29
N PRO A 222 -18.08 2.79 33.20
CA PRO A 222 -17.39 2.42 31.95
C PRO A 222 -17.93 1.13 31.28
N HIS A 223 -19.06 0.60 31.75
CA HIS A 223 -19.65 -0.67 31.34
C HIS A 223 -20.93 -0.54 30.49
N ILE A 224 -21.36 0.69 30.18
CA ILE A 224 -22.58 0.97 29.41
C ILE A 224 -22.19 1.68 28.12
N PHE A 225 -22.55 1.08 26.97
CA PHE A 225 -22.44 1.74 25.67
C PHE A 225 -23.83 2.00 25.09
N GLU A 226 -23.95 3.11 24.38
CA GLU A 226 -25.15 3.50 23.66
C GLU A 226 -25.08 3.04 22.20
N VAL A 227 -26.04 2.22 21.79
CA VAL A 227 -26.19 1.68 20.43
C VAL A 227 -27.26 2.48 19.70
N VAL A 228 -26.91 3.12 18.59
CA VAL A 228 -27.84 3.92 17.79
C VAL A 228 -28.68 3.02 16.89
N LYS A 229 -30.01 3.16 16.89
CA LYS A 229 -30.89 2.48 15.93
C LYS A 229 -30.69 3.04 14.51
N ALA A 230 -30.65 2.14 13.52
CA ALA A 230 -30.55 2.51 12.11
C ALA A 230 -31.94 2.83 11.54
N ASP A 231 -32.48 3.98 11.91
CA ASP A 231 -33.73 4.51 11.39
C ASP A 231 -33.45 5.47 10.22
N ASN A 232 -34.38 5.61 9.27
CA ASN A 232 -34.17 6.39 8.04
C ASN A 232 -33.78 7.85 8.32
N ALA A 233 -34.39 8.48 9.33
CA ALA A 233 -34.04 9.83 9.75
C ALA A 233 -32.58 9.96 10.21
N VAL A 234 -32.03 8.94 10.90
CA VAL A 234 -30.63 8.91 11.33
C VAL A 234 -29.70 8.76 10.12
N LEU A 235 -30.08 7.91 9.15
CA LEU A 235 -29.32 7.70 7.92
C LEU A 235 -29.23 8.99 7.09
N GLU A 236 -30.37 9.65 6.86
CA GLU A 236 -30.45 10.91 6.13
C GLU A 236 -29.68 12.04 6.84
N ALA A 237 -29.79 12.14 8.18
CA ALA A 237 -29.05 13.13 8.95
C ALA A 237 -27.53 12.93 8.85
N LEU A 238 -27.06 11.68 8.94
CA LEU A 238 -25.64 11.36 8.79
C LEU A 238 -25.14 11.59 7.36
N GLU A 239 -25.97 11.29 6.35
CA GLU A 239 -25.64 11.50 4.94
C GLU A 239 -25.51 12.99 4.61
N ASN A 240 -26.48 13.80 5.04
CA ASN A 240 -26.46 15.25 4.88
C ASN A 240 -25.25 15.88 5.60
N TYR A 241 -24.99 15.45 6.84
CA TYR A 241 -23.82 15.89 7.59
C TYR A 241 -22.52 15.54 6.84
N PHE A 242 -22.39 14.32 6.32
CA PHE A 242 -21.17 13.89 5.65
C PHE A 242 -20.94 14.64 4.33
N ASN A 243 -21.98 14.84 3.52
CA ASN A 243 -21.89 15.59 2.26
C ASN A 243 -21.53 17.08 2.52
N GLN A 244 -22.06 17.67 3.58
CA GLN A 244 -21.64 19.02 4.03
C GLN A 244 -20.19 19.03 4.52
N LEU A 245 -19.77 18.01 5.28
CA LEU A 245 -18.40 17.88 5.77
C LEU A 245 -17.40 17.80 4.60
N VAL A 246 -17.65 16.90 3.64
CA VAL A 246 -16.84 16.74 2.42
C VAL A 246 -16.70 18.07 1.66
N SER A 247 -17.80 18.81 1.52
CA SER A 247 -17.80 20.12 0.84
C SER A 247 -17.09 21.23 1.63
N SER A 248 -17.04 21.11 2.96
CA SER A 248 -16.39 22.08 3.85
C SER A 248 -14.88 21.91 3.96
N ILE A 249 -14.35 20.72 3.64
CA ILE A 249 -12.93 20.42 3.79
C ILE A 249 -12.14 21.14 2.69
N PRO A 250 -11.27 22.10 3.03
CA PRO A 250 -10.41 22.72 2.04
C PRO A 250 -9.45 21.68 1.44
N PRO A 251 -8.97 21.88 0.19
CA PRO A 251 -7.98 21.02 -0.44
C PRO A 251 -6.58 21.23 0.18
N CYS A 252 -6.45 20.96 1.48
CA CYS A 252 -5.21 21.03 2.25
C CYS A 252 -4.96 19.72 3.02
N GLY A 253 -3.93 19.70 3.87
CA GLY A 253 -3.37 18.51 4.52
C GLY A 253 -4.42 17.56 5.10
N TYR A 254 -5.51 18.08 5.66
CA TYR A 254 -6.58 17.32 6.32
C TYR A 254 -7.36 16.31 5.46
N THR A 255 -7.07 16.26 4.16
CA THR A 255 -7.64 15.29 3.19
C THR A 255 -7.39 13.84 3.61
N ASN A 256 -6.19 13.53 4.11
CA ASN A 256 -5.83 12.15 4.43
C ASN A 256 -6.70 11.56 5.56
N ARG A 257 -7.20 12.39 6.49
CA ARG A 257 -8.09 11.95 7.57
C ARG A 257 -9.40 11.37 7.04
N ILE A 258 -10.04 12.08 6.11
CA ILE A 258 -11.28 11.61 5.47
C ILE A 258 -11.00 10.43 4.53
N CYS A 259 -9.88 10.44 3.80
CA CYS A 259 -9.49 9.30 2.97
C CYS A 259 -9.27 8.02 3.80
N ARG A 260 -8.57 8.12 4.95
CA ARG A 260 -8.40 7.00 5.89
C ARG A 260 -9.75 6.51 6.43
N PHE A 261 -10.70 7.42 6.69
CA PHE A 261 -12.06 7.07 7.12
C PHE A 261 -12.84 6.35 6.01
N LEU A 262 -12.69 6.78 4.76
CA LEU A 262 -13.35 6.23 3.58
C LEU A 262 -12.59 5.04 2.95
N GLU A 263 -11.50 4.58 3.58
CA GLU A 263 -10.66 3.48 3.09
C GLU A 263 -10.11 3.73 1.68
N ILE A 264 -9.66 4.95 1.42
CA ILE A 264 -9.10 5.38 0.14
C ILE A 264 -7.58 5.41 0.22
N SER A 265 -6.91 4.80 -0.76
CA SER A 265 -5.49 4.93 -1.03
C SER A 265 -5.20 5.39 -2.47
N THR A 266 -4.03 5.99 -2.68
CA THR A 266 -3.56 6.40 -4.01
C THR A 266 -3.44 5.19 -4.94
N LEU A 267 -2.77 4.13 -4.47
CA LEU A 267 -2.61 2.90 -5.24
C LEU A 267 -3.95 2.23 -5.51
N GLY A 268 -4.85 2.16 -4.53
CA GLY A 268 -6.18 1.59 -4.68
C GLY A 268 -7.01 2.27 -5.76
N LEU A 269 -7.01 3.61 -5.80
CA LEU A 269 -7.67 4.39 -6.84
C LEU A 269 -7.02 4.20 -8.21
N TYR A 270 -5.68 4.21 -8.27
CA TYR A 270 -4.95 4.00 -9.51
C TYR A 270 -5.26 2.62 -10.12
N LEU A 271 -5.23 1.56 -9.31
CA LEU A 271 -5.53 0.21 -9.74
C LEU A 271 -7.00 0.03 -10.13
N ALA A 272 -7.92 0.66 -9.40
CA ALA A 272 -9.34 0.61 -9.72
C ALA A 272 -9.67 1.38 -11.02
N ALA A 273 -8.94 2.44 -11.33
CA ALA A 273 -9.10 3.19 -12.57
C ALA A 273 -8.44 2.50 -13.77
N LYS A 274 -7.27 1.87 -13.59
CA LYS A 274 -6.54 1.19 -14.66
C LYS A 274 -7.14 -0.18 -15.02
N TYR A 275 -7.54 -0.95 -14.00
CA TYR A 275 -8.04 -2.31 -14.18
C TYR A 275 -9.48 -2.43 -13.69
N HIS A 276 -10.36 -2.89 -14.58
CA HIS A 276 -11.72 -3.27 -14.23
C HIS A 276 -11.67 -4.43 -13.25
N GLY A 277 -12.07 -4.20 -12.01
CA GLY A 277 -12.04 -5.22 -10.97
C GLY A 277 -12.75 -4.74 -9.73
N ILE A 278 -13.17 -5.68 -8.89
CA ILE A 278 -13.87 -5.36 -7.66
C ILE A 278 -12.86 -4.77 -6.68
N HIS A 279 -13.17 -3.56 -6.18
CA HIS A 279 -12.40 -2.92 -5.14
C HIS A 279 -12.84 -3.47 -3.78
N GLY A 280 -11.95 -4.24 -3.14
CA GLY A 280 -12.20 -4.82 -1.82
C GLY A 280 -11.97 -3.83 -0.69
N LYS A 281 -11.92 -4.37 0.53
CA LYS A 281 -11.63 -3.61 1.74
C LYS A 281 -10.20 -3.09 1.75
N GLU A 282 -10.01 -1.86 2.21
CA GLU A 282 -8.69 -1.31 2.53
C GLU A 282 -8.56 -0.88 4.00
N GLY A 283 -7.33 -0.78 4.49
CA GLY A 283 -7.06 -0.21 5.82
C GLY A 283 -5.74 -0.64 6.46
N PHE A 284 -5.43 -0.03 7.59
CA PHE A 284 -4.20 -0.33 8.33
C PHE A 284 -4.21 -1.71 9.00
N VAL A 285 -3.14 -2.45 8.79
CA VAL A 285 -2.81 -3.71 9.45
C VAL A 285 -1.35 -3.70 9.92
N VAL A 286 -1.03 -4.45 10.96
CA VAL A 286 0.35 -4.65 11.42
C VAL A 286 0.77 -6.06 11.08
N LEU A 287 1.80 -6.19 10.24
CA LEU A 287 2.39 -7.50 9.92
C LEU A 287 3.11 -8.04 11.16
N GLN A 288 2.55 -9.07 11.80
CA GLN A 288 3.04 -9.63 13.05
C GLN A 288 4.13 -10.68 12.79
N SER A 289 3.88 -11.59 11.86
CA SER A 289 4.83 -12.60 11.43
C SER A 289 4.53 -13.03 10.00
N ARG A 290 5.57 -13.55 9.35
CA ARG A 290 5.52 -14.09 7.99
C ARG A 290 6.53 -15.23 7.86
N THR A 291 6.29 -16.15 6.94
CA THR A 291 7.17 -17.31 6.71
C THR A 291 8.41 -16.98 5.89
N ASP A 292 8.30 -16.01 4.99
CA ASP A 292 9.39 -15.49 4.18
C ASP A 292 10.23 -14.48 4.96
N LYS A 293 11.48 -14.25 4.53
CA LYS A 293 12.31 -13.19 5.11
C LYS A 293 11.84 -11.85 4.56
N GLU A 294 11.72 -10.84 5.43
CA GLU A 294 11.35 -9.49 4.97
C GLU A 294 12.17 -9.08 3.74
N PRO A 295 11.56 -8.43 2.73
CA PRO A 295 12.29 -7.94 1.58
C PRO A 295 13.43 -7.05 2.07
N LYS A 296 14.66 -7.53 1.91
CA LYS A 296 15.86 -6.80 2.30
C LYS A 296 16.08 -5.69 1.27
N TYR A 297 15.51 -4.52 1.57
CA TYR A 297 15.73 -3.22 0.93
C TYR A 297 15.07 -3.04 -0.45
N VAL A 298 14.14 -2.08 -0.51
CA VAL A 298 13.92 -1.20 -1.68
C VAL A 298 15.27 -0.57 -2.01
N ARG A 299 15.62 -0.39 -3.30
CA ARG A 299 16.84 0.30 -3.76
C ARG A 299 16.99 1.65 -3.03
N GLN A 300 17.64 1.67 -1.87
CA GLN A 300 18.32 2.85 -1.40
C GLN A 300 19.51 2.99 -2.33
N THR A 301 19.47 4.05 -3.12
CA THR A 301 20.50 4.50 -4.04
C THR A 301 21.86 4.32 -3.37
N ILE A 302 22.62 3.32 -3.81
CA ILE A 302 24.01 3.12 -3.38
C ILE A 302 24.82 4.22 -4.08
N HIS A 303 24.79 5.42 -3.51
CA HIS A 303 25.66 6.53 -3.93
C HIS A 303 26.90 6.70 -3.05
N SER A 304 27.04 5.90 -1.99
CA SER A 304 28.23 5.91 -1.16
C SER A 304 28.76 4.50 -0.99
N GLY A 305 29.89 4.22 -1.65
CA GLY A 305 30.72 3.06 -1.36
C GLY A 305 31.19 3.09 0.10
N LEU A 306 31.59 1.92 0.57
CA LEU A 306 32.09 1.57 1.91
C LEU A 306 31.05 1.05 2.91
N PHE A 307 31.17 -0.26 3.18
CA PHE A 307 30.78 -1.01 4.38
C PHE A 307 29.29 -1.02 4.80
N CYS A 308 28.57 -2.05 4.38
CA CYS A 308 27.30 -2.43 4.99
C CYS A 308 27.53 -3.14 6.33
N VAL A 309 27.63 -2.40 7.43
CA VAL A 309 27.47 -2.99 8.77
C VAL A 309 25.99 -3.30 8.97
N PRO A 310 25.59 -4.55 9.29
CA PRO A 310 24.20 -4.84 9.62
C PRO A 310 23.91 -4.26 11.00
N ALA A 311 23.48 -3.00 11.04
CA ALA A 311 22.91 -2.43 12.24
C ALA A 311 21.65 -3.22 12.58
N PHE A 312 21.69 -4.01 13.66
CA PHE A 312 20.52 -4.61 14.29
C PHE A 312 19.67 -3.51 14.92
N ILE A 313 19.06 -2.69 14.07
CA ILE A 313 18.03 -1.74 14.47
C ILE A 313 16.81 -2.59 14.79
N ASN A 314 16.40 -2.59 16.06
CA ASN A 314 15.08 -3.06 16.47
C ASN A 314 14.02 -2.22 15.73
N ARG A 315 13.68 -2.64 14.50
CA ARG A 315 12.65 -1.98 13.70
C ARG A 315 11.31 -2.25 14.37
N LYS A 316 10.79 -1.25 15.08
CA LYS A 316 9.39 -1.27 15.51
C LYS A 316 8.52 -1.56 14.29
N ARG A 317 7.70 -2.61 14.36
CA ARG A 317 6.77 -2.99 13.30
C ARG A 317 5.81 -1.83 13.04
N LYS A 318 5.99 -1.12 11.92
CA LYS A 318 5.10 -0.04 11.50
C LYS A 318 3.82 -0.64 10.91
N PRO A 319 2.64 -0.01 11.14
CA PRO A 319 1.43 -0.39 10.41
C PRO A 319 1.63 -0.17 8.92
N LYS A 320 1.03 -1.04 8.12
CA LYS A 320 1.01 -1.02 6.66
C LYS A 320 -0.44 -0.91 6.20
N TRP A 321 -0.67 -0.28 5.06
CA TRP A 321 -1.97 -0.21 4.44
C TRP A 321 -2.20 -1.47 3.59
N LEU A 322 -3.20 -2.27 3.96
CA LEU A 322 -3.59 -3.47 3.21
C LEU A 322 -4.72 -3.11 2.25
N ILE A 323 -4.56 -3.52 1.00
CA ILE A 323 -5.53 -3.40 -0.08
C ILE A 323 -5.93 -4.81 -0.51
N VAL A 324 -7.22 -5.12 -0.42
CA VAL A 324 -7.78 -6.38 -0.91
C VAL A 324 -8.25 -6.18 -2.36
N ARG A 325 -7.65 -6.92 -3.30
CA ARG A 325 -8.08 -6.95 -4.71
C ARG A 325 -8.74 -8.29 -5.03
N ASP A 326 -9.19 -8.43 -6.26
CA ASP A 326 -9.86 -9.61 -6.81
C ASP A 326 -9.00 -10.89 -6.77
N SER A 327 -7.69 -10.76 -6.99
CA SER A 327 -6.77 -11.87 -7.23
C SER A 327 -5.52 -11.85 -6.35
N TYR A 328 -5.36 -10.81 -5.53
CA TYR A 328 -4.20 -10.64 -4.66
C TYR A 328 -4.47 -9.64 -3.52
N LEU A 329 -3.57 -9.66 -2.53
CA LEU A 329 -3.48 -8.65 -1.48
C LEU A 329 -2.24 -7.80 -1.71
N VAL A 330 -2.35 -6.49 -1.53
CA VAL A 330 -1.18 -5.58 -1.58
C VAL A 330 -1.00 -4.90 -0.24
N LEU A 331 0.25 -4.83 0.21
CA LEU A 331 0.67 -4.01 1.32
C LEU A 331 1.40 -2.78 0.79
N VAL A 332 1.10 -1.62 1.36
CA VAL A 332 1.76 -0.33 1.09
C VAL A 332 2.22 0.27 2.42
N ASP A 333 3.30 1.04 2.42
CA ASP A 333 3.81 1.65 3.65
C ASP A 333 2.88 2.74 4.19
N ASP A 334 2.34 3.59 3.31
CA ASP A 334 1.34 4.61 3.62
C ASP A 334 0.28 4.68 2.49
N PRO A 335 -1.00 4.96 2.79
CA PRO A 335 -2.04 5.07 1.76
C PRO A 335 -1.78 6.15 0.69
N SER A 336 -0.87 7.10 0.93
CA SER A 336 -0.47 8.09 -0.07
C SER A 336 0.51 7.56 -1.13
N GLU A 337 1.24 6.47 -0.83
CA GLU A 337 2.25 5.91 -1.72
C GLU A 337 1.63 5.03 -2.83
N ILE A 338 2.38 4.91 -3.93
CA ILE A 338 2.02 4.08 -5.09
C ILE A 338 2.84 2.79 -5.10
N ASP A 339 4.02 2.80 -4.49
CA ASP A 339 4.92 1.66 -4.51
C ASP A 339 4.42 0.56 -3.55
N ALA A 340 4.23 -0.65 -4.09
CA ALA A 340 3.86 -1.80 -3.29
C ALA A 340 5.02 -2.22 -2.37
N TYR A 341 4.75 -2.37 -1.08
CA TYR A 341 5.67 -2.95 -0.11
C TYR A 341 5.80 -4.47 -0.30
N ASP A 342 4.65 -5.14 -0.46
CA ASP A 342 4.58 -6.59 -0.64
C ASP A 342 3.25 -6.97 -1.33
N VAL A 343 3.24 -8.10 -2.04
CA VAL A 343 2.07 -8.61 -2.74
C VAL A 343 1.89 -10.08 -2.42
N PHE A 344 0.70 -10.44 -1.95
CA PHE A 344 0.36 -11.80 -1.58
C PHE A 344 -0.73 -12.32 -2.52
N LEU A 345 -0.34 -13.22 -3.43
CA LEU A 345 -1.20 -13.70 -4.51
C LEU A 345 -2.21 -14.74 -4.02
N PHE A 346 -3.39 -14.75 -4.64
CA PHE A 346 -4.36 -15.83 -4.48
C PHE A 346 -3.91 -17.05 -5.30
N ASP A 347 -4.08 -18.22 -4.71
CA ASP A 347 -3.84 -19.50 -5.37
C ASP A 347 -4.85 -20.55 -4.90
N GLN A 348 -4.73 -21.77 -5.42
CA GLN A 348 -5.60 -22.90 -5.11
C GLN A 348 -5.56 -23.36 -3.65
N SER A 349 -4.48 -23.05 -2.92
CA SER A 349 -4.33 -23.37 -1.50
C SER A 349 -4.61 -22.17 -0.60
N PHE A 350 -5.11 -21.09 -1.18
CA PHE A 350 -5.30 -19.84 -0.47
C PHE A 350 -6.37 -20.02 0.60
N ASP A 351 -6.01 -19.66 1.82
CA ASP A 351 -6.92 -19.75 2.96
C ASP A 351 -6.80 -18.50 3.83
N VAL A 352 -7.93 -18.10 4.41
CA VAL A 352 -8.02 -16.98 5.33
C VAL A 352 -8.87 -17.36 6.53
N HIS A 353 -8.31 -17.21 7.72
CA HIS A 353 -9.04 -17.46 8.96
C HIS A 353 -8.54 -16.59 10.12
N ARG A 354 -9.42 -16.34 11.09
CA ARG A 354 -9.05 -15.70 12.35
C ARG A 354 -8.50 -16.73 13.34
N LEU A 355 -7.39 -16.39 14.00
CA LEU A 355 -6.66 -17.29 14.91
C LEU A 355 -7.53 -17.86 16.04
N SER A 356 -8.53 -17.11 16.51
CA SER A 356 -9.42 -17.53 17.61
C SER A 356 -10.51 -18.54 17.25
N TYR A 357 -10.88 -18.66 15.97
CA TYR A 357 -12.07 -19.41 15.55
C TYR A 357 -11.77 -20.88 15.22
N PHE A 358 -10.52 -21.14 14.85
CA PHE A 358 -9.96 -22.48 14.68
C PHE A 358 -8.79 -22.57 15.65
N GLY A 359 -9.05 -23.03 16.88
CA GLY A 359 -7.97 -23.69 17.63
C GLY A 359 -7.42 -24.77 16.70
N ASP A 360 -6.14 -24.65 16.35
CA ASP A 360 -5.38 -25.49 15.42
C ASP A 360 -6.16 -26.71 14.90
N LYS A 361 -6.76 -26.61 13.71
CA LYS A 361 -6.90 -27.85 12.94
C LYS A 361 -5.48 -28.30 12.61
N PRO A 362 -5.10 -29.56 12.87
CA PRO A 362 -3.74 -30.08 12.66
C PRO A 362 -3.32 -30.17 11.18
N ASN A 363 -4.00 -29.43 10.28
CA ASN A 363 -3.72 -29.41 8.85
C ASN A 363 -2.65 -28.37 8.46
N HIS A 364 -2.12 -27.61 9.42
CA HIS A 364 -0.90 -26.85 9.23
C HIS A 364 0.32 -27.76 9.45
N TYR A 365 0.59 -28.65 8.49
CA TYR A 365 1.88 -29.33 8.40
C TYR A 365 2.95 -28.29 8.08
N ILE A 366 3.52 -27.70 9.14
CA ILE A 366 4.81 -27.01 9.09
C ILE A 366 5.82 -28.06 9.55
N ASN A 367 6.74 -28.43 8.66
CA ASN A 367 7.75 -29.48 8.88
C ASN A 367 8.72 -29.21 10.06
N ASN A 368 8.55 -28.12 10.81
CA ASN A 368 9.43 -27.75 11.91
C ASN A 368 8.64 -27.26 13.15
N PRO A 369 8.31 -28.17 14.09
CA PRO A 369 7.46 -27.87 15.24
C PRO A 369 8.06 -26.81 16.19
N LYS A 370 9.39 -26.63 16.19
CA LYS A 370 10.09 -25.65 17.04
C LYS A 370 10.00 -24.20 16.53
N ALA A 371 9.83 -24.01 15.22
CA ALA A 371 9.65 -22.68 14.64
C ALA A 371 8.21 -22.18 14.85
N LEU A 372 7.24 -23.10 14.74
CA LEU A 372 5.84 -22.83 15.02
C LEU A 372 5.61 -22.55 16.52
N SER A 373 6.19 -23.34 17.42
CA SER A 373 6.08 -23.10 18.87
C SER A 373 6.63 -21.74 19.26
N ASN A 374 7.73 -21.29 18.63
CA ASN A 374 8.31 -19.98 18.91
C ASN A 374 7.54 -18.82 18.24
N ALA A 375 6.97 -19.02 17.06
CA ALA A 375 6.11 -18.03 16.40
C ALA A 375 4.77 -17.87 17.14
N ILE A 376 4.17 -18.98 17.58
CA ILE A 376 2.93 -19.02 18.35
C ILE A 376 3.17 -18.53 19.78
N ALA A 377 4.26 -18.94 20.46
CA ALA A 377 4.58 -18.45 21.82
C ALA A 377 4.88 -16.96 21.83
N ASN A 378 5.51 -16.42 20.78
CA ASN A 378 5.71 -14.98 20.63
C ASN A 378 4.41 -14.24 20.22
N ALA A 379 3.45 -14.92 19.58
CA ALA A 379 2.15 -14.36 19.22
C ALA A 379 1.10 -14.45 20.35
N SER A 380 1.20 -15.45 21.22
CA SER A 380 0.23 -15.76 22.29
C SER A 380 0.35 -14.85 23.51
N HIS A 381 1.51 -14.22 23.74
CA HIS A 381 1.69 -13.25 24.83
C HIS A 381 0.92 -11.92 24.60
N TRP A 382 0.42 -11.65 23.39
CA TRP A 382 -0.25 -10.40 23.05
C TRP A 382 -1.73 -10.65 22.79
N THR A 383 -2.51 -10.36 23.82
CA THR A 383 -3.94 -10.63 23.97
C THR A 383 -4.84 -10.01 22.91
N SER A 384 -5.12 -10.76 21.85
CA SER A 384 -6.48 -11.08 21.37
C SER A 384 -6.35 -11.83 20.04
N SER A 385 -6.39 -13.16 20.07
CA SER A 385 -6.40 -14.02 18.89
C SER A 385 -7.54 -13.71 17.89
N LYS A 386 -8.51 -12.88 18.30
CA LYS A 386 -9.68 -12.48 17.51
C LYS A 386 -9.42 -11.34 16.53
N SER A 387 -8.41 -10.50 16.77
CA SER A 387 -8.06 -9.37 15.89
C SER A 387 -6.93 -9.68 14.90
N VAL A 388 -6.37 -10.89 14.97
CA VAL A 388 -5.31 -11.38 14.08
C VAL A 388 -5.91 -12.26 12.99
N LEU A 389 -5.57 -11.94 11.74
CA LEU A 389 -5.89 -12.70 10.54
C LEU A 389 -4.68 -13.54 10.13
N CYS A 390 -4.91 -14.81 9.86
CA CYS A 390 -3.96 -15.70 9.21
C CYS A 390 -4.35 -15.81 7.75
N VAL A 391 -3.42 -15.47 6.85
CA VAL A 391 -3.58 -15.63 5.40
C VAL A 391 -2.50 -16.60 4.94
N LYS A 392 -2.88 -17.63 4.20
CA LYS A 392 -1.98 -18.69 3.73
C LYS A 392 -2.14 -18.86 2.23
N ASN A 393 -1.04 -19.17 1.55
CA ASN A 393 -0.98 -19.65 0.17
C ASN A 393 0.13 -20.73 0.05
N ARG A 394 0.48 -21.16 -1.17
CA ARG A 394 1.54 -22.17 -1.39
C ARG A 394 2.94 -21.66 -1.05
N GLN A 395 3.15 -20.34 -1.13
CA GLN A 395 4.44 -19.72 -0.84
C GLN A 395 4.67 -19.58 0.67
N GLY A 396 3.63 -19.29 1.45
CA GLY A 396 3.80 -18.91 2.84
C GLY A 396 2.54 -18.59 3.63
N VAL A 397 2.75 -18.17 4.88
CA VAL A 397 1.72 -17.79 5.84
C VAL A 397 2.04 -16.42 6.42
N TYR A 398 1.07 -15.51 6.36
CA TYR A 398 1.14 -14.15 6.87
C TYR A 398 0.16 -13.98 8.03
N HIS A 399 0.65 -13.42 9.14
CA HIS A 399 -0.18 -13.07 10.29
C HIS A 399 -0.33 -11.55 10.37
N LEU A 400 -1.55 -11.08 10.10
CA LEU A 400 -1.90 -9.67 10.02
C LEU A 400 -2.75 -9.27 11.23
N ARG A 401 -2.22 -8.41 12.09
CA ARG A 401 -2.95 -7.87 13.24
C ARG A 401 -3.71 -6.62 12.83
N THR A 402 -5.02 -6.63 13.00
CA THR A 402 -5.87 -5.46 12.78
C THR A 402 -6.07 -4.66 14.07
N LYS A 403 -6.65 -3.46 13.98
CA LYS A 403 -6.97 -2.62 15.13
C LYS A 403 -7.90 -3.34 16.12
N ASN A 404 -9.06 -3.81 15.64
CA ASN A 404 -10.13 -4.41 16.44
C ASN A 404 -10.63 -5.69 15.77
N GLU A 405 -11.27 -6.59 16.54
CA GLU A 405 -11.94 -7.80 16.01
C GLU A 405 -12.94 -7.48 14.88
N ARG A 406 -13.64 -6.33 14.96
CA ARG A 406 -14.53 -5.86 13.90
C ARG A 406 -13.80 -5.67 12.57
N HIS A 407 -12.63 -5.04 12.60
CA HIS A 407 -11.82 -4.82 11.41
C HIS A 407 -11.28 -6.14 10.86
N ALA A 408 -10.80 -7.04 11.73
CA ALA A 408 -10.41 -8.40 11.31
C ALA A 408 -11.54 -9.11 10.57
N ARG A 409 -12.75 -9.11 11.12
CA ARG A 409 -13.90 -9.75 10.47
C ARG A 409 -14.26 -9.11 9.14
N LEU A 410 -14.21 -7.78 9.04
CA LEU A 410 -14.47 -7.08 7.78
C LEU A 410 -13.46 -7.44 6.69
N PHE A 411 -12.18 -7.56 7.05
CA PHE A 411 -11.14 -8.03 6.13
C PHE A 411 -11.36 -9.50 5.76
N GLU A 412 -11.64 -10.38 6.72
CA GLU A 412 -11.96 -11.80 6.46
C GLU A 412 -13.12 -11.94 5.47
N LEU A 413 -14.22 -11.22 5.68
CA LEU A 413 -15.38 -11.25 4.78
C LEU A 413 -15.04 -10.73 3.39
N SER A 414 -14.31 -9.62 3.29
CA SER A 414 -13.87 -9.07 2.00
C SER A 414 -12.98 -10.06 1.26
N ILE A 415 -11.99 -10.65 1.93
CA ILE A 415 -11.07 -11.61 1.32
C ILE A 415 -11.83 -12.87 0.89
N GLN A 416 -12.71 -13.41 1.73
CA GLN A 416 -13.53 -14.57 1.38
C GLN A 416 -14.45 -14.29 0.19
N SER A 417 -15.00 -13.07 0.09
CA SER A 417 -15.79 -12.66 -1.07
C SER A 417 -14.95 -12.62 -2.35
N MET A 418 -13.73 -12.08 -2.28
CA MET A 418 -12.83 -12.04 -3.44
C MET A 418 -12.33 -13.44 -3.84
N MET A 419 -11.97 -14.27 -2.86
CA MET A 419 -11.57 -15.66 -3.10
C MET A 419 -12.64 -16.45 -3.85
N LYS A 420 -13.92 -16.29 -3.48
CA LYS A 420 -15.04 -16.97 -4.15
C LYS A 420 -15.27 -16.49 -5.58
N GLY A 421 -14.92 -15.24 -5.88
CA GLY A 421 -15.02 -14.69 -7.23
C GLY A 421 -13.78 -14.89 -8.08
N SER A 422 -12.67 -15.33 -7.49
CA SER A 422 -11.38 -15.46 -8.16
C SER A 422 -11.23 -16.82 -8.81
N ILE A 423 -11.07 -16.82 -10.13
CA ILE A 423 -10.73 -18.02 -10.91
C ILE A 423 -9.44 -18.70 -10.40
N TRP A 424 -8.48 -17.94 -9.86
CA TRP A 424 -7.18 -18.44 -9.42
C TRP A 424 -7.24 -19.32 -8.15
N CYS A 425 -8.35 -19.23 -7.41
CA CYS A 425 -8.59 -20.07 -6.24
C CYS A 425 -9.22 -21.43 -6.60
N GLU A 426 -9.67 -21.63 -7.84
CA GLU A 426 -10.32 -22.85 -8.28
C GLU A 426 -9.31 -23.92 -8.71
N ASN A 427 -9.70 -25.19 -8.57
CA ASN A 427 -8.91 -26.29 -9.11
C ASN A 427 -9.05 -26.34 -10.63
N HIS A 428 -7.93 -26.35 -11.34
CA HIS A 428 -7.90 -26.41 -12.79
C HIS A 428 -7.40 -27.75 -13.32
N ARG A 429 -7.58 -27.95 -14.63
CA ARG A 429 -7.16 -29.16 -15.34
C ARG A 429 -5.68 -29.45 -15.08
N PHE A 430 -5.36 -30.73 -14.83
CA PHE A 430 -4.00 -31.22 -14.51
C PHE A 430 -3.38 -30.63 -13.23
N GLY A 431 -4.16 -29.98 -12.35
CA GLY A 431 -3.63 -29.29 -11.18
C GLY A 431 -2.80 -28.04 -11.54
N SER A 432 -2.98 -27.50 -12.75
CA SER A 432 -2.39 -26.23 -13.19
C SER A 432 -2.83 -25.08 -12.29
N PHE A 433 -1.98 -24.08 -12.08
CA PHE A 433 -2.35 -22.85 -11.36
C PHE A 433 -3.27 -21.93 -12.20
N ALA A 434 -3.29 -22.12 -13.52
CA ALA A 434 -4.07 -21.30 -14.45
C ALA A 434 -5.23 -22.10 -15.08
N PRO A 435 -6.39 -21.46 -15.35
CA PRO A 435 -7.50 -22.09 -16.04
C PRO A 435 -7.22 -22.30 -17.54
N VAL A 436 -8.12 -23.01 -18.22
CA VAL A 436 -8.04 -23.18 -19.68
C VAL A 436 -8.53 -21.91 -20.36
N CYS A 437 -7.66 -21.24 -21.12
CA CYS A 437 -8.03 -20.13 -21.99
C CYS A 437 -8.46 -20.66 -23.37
N HIS A 438 -9.73 -20.48 -23.72
CA HIS A 438 -10.26 -20.86 -25.03
C HIS A 438 -10.03 -19.75 -26.06
N ASN A 439 -9.92 -20.11 -27.34
CA ASN A 439 -9.77 -19.18 -28.47
C ASN A 439 -8.56 -18.24 -28.38
N THR A 440 -7.48 -18.67 -27.72
CA THR A 440 -6.22 -17.90 -27.67
C THR A 440 -5.49 -18.00 -29.00
N SER A 441 -5.09 -16.86 -29.56
CA SER A 441 -4.20 -16.81 -30.73
C SER A 441 -2.84 -17.37 -30.33
N THR A 442 -2.38 -18.40 -31.05
CA THR A 442 -1.11 -19.07 -30.77
C THR A 442 -0.34 -19.28 -32.07
N ALA A 443 0.97 -19.08 -31.99
CA ALA A 443 1.92 -19.39 -33.05
C ALA A 443 2.97 -20.35 -32.48
N TRP A 444 3.45 -21.26 -33.32
CA TRP A 444 4.54 -22.17 -32.97
C TRP A 444 5.74 -21.85 -33.85
N PHE A 445 6.93 -22.05 -33.29
CA PHE A 445 8.19 -21.82 -33.97
C PHE A 445 8.99 -23.11 -33.99
N VAL A 446 9.59 -23.40 -35.15
CA VAL A 446 10.64 -24.41 -35.27
C VAL A 446 11.94 -23.64 -35.44
N ASP A 447 12.94 -24.02 -34.65
CA ASP A 447 14.20 -23.31 -34.50
C ASP A 447 14.07 -21.86 -34.00
N ALA A 448 15.21 -21.19 -33.84
CA ALA A 448 15.30 -19.90 -33.18
C ALA A 448 15.25 -18.68 -34.14
N ARG A 449 15.30 -18.89 -35.46
CA ARG A 449 15.37 -17.78 -36.43
C ARG A 449 14.12 -16.90 -36.34
N ASP A 450 12.95 -17.51 -36.55
CA ASP A 450 11.70 -16.78 -36.59
C ASP A 450 11.24 -16.40 -35.18
N TYR A 451 11.54 -17.24 -34.18
CA TYR A 451 11.33 -16.94 -32.76
C TYR A 451 12.03 -15.64 -32.32
N PHE A 452 13.34 -15.50 -32.58
CA PHE A 452 14.06 -14.27 -32.21
C PHE A 452 13.66 -13.07 -33.07
N TRP A 453 13.26 -13.30 -34.32
CA TRP A 453 12.70 -12.24 -35.15
C TRP A 453 11.42 -11.67 -34.53
N ASP A 454 10.47 -12.52 -34.15
CA ASP A 454 9.20 -12.08 -33.57
C ASP A 454 9.37 -11.49 -32.17
N ILE A 455 10.29 -12.02 -31.35
CA ILE A 455 10.68 -11.38 -30.09
C ILE A 455 11.20 -9.96 -30.34
N SER A 456 12.05 -9.77 -31.34
CA SER A 456 12.60 -8.44 -31.64
C SER A 456 11.49 -7.44 -32.00
N VAL A 457 10.47 -7.88 -32.74
CA VAL A 457 9.31 -7.07 -33.10
C VAL A 457 8.47 -6.75 -31.86
N ALA A 458 8.16 -7.76 -31.03
CA ALA A 458 7.39 -7.58 -29.82
C ALA A 458 8.08 -6.62 -28.84
N LEU A 459 9.39 -6.81 -28.60
CA LEU A 459 10.15 -5.94 -27.71
C LEU A 459 10.25 -4.50 -28.24
N GLU A 460 10.37 -4.29 -29.56
CA GLU A 460 10.37 -2.94 -30.14
C GLU A 460 9.02 -2.24 -29.95
N ASN A 461 7.92 -2.99 -30.03
CA ASN A 461 6.57 -2.49 -29.87
C ASN A 461 6.10 -2.35 -28.42
N ALA A 462 6.89 -2.80 -27.44
CA ALA A 462 6.57 -2.70 -26.01
C ALA A 462 6.25 -1.26 -25.59
N LYS A 463 5.25 -1.08 -24.73
CA LYS A 463 4.74 0.23 -24.27
C LYS A 463 4.87 0.44 -22.77
N GLU A 464 4.76 -0.61 -21.97
CA GLU A 464 4.71 -0.53 -20.52
C GLU A 464 5.78 -1.38 -19.84
N THR A 465 5.79 -2.69 -20.10
CA THR A 465 6.59 -3.65 -19.34
C THR A 465 7.13 -4.78 -20.20
N ILE A 466 8.34 -5.22 -19.85
CA ILE A 466 8.97 -6.42 -20.43
C ILE A 466 9.39 -7.31 -19.27
N TYR A 467 8.92 -8.56 -19.26
CA TYR A 467 9.37 -9.60 -18.34
C TYR A 467 10.22 -10.61 -19.10
N ILE A 468 11.38 -10.96 -18.56
CA ILE A 468 12.26 -11.99 -19.10
C ILE A 468 12.62 -12.95 -17.96
N HIS A 469 12.45 -14.24 -18.21
CA HIS A 469 12.90 -15.29 -17.32
C HIS A 469 13.74 -16.28 -18.12
N ASP A 470 15.00 -16.48 -17.71
CA ASP A 470 15.94 -17.34 -18.43
C ASP A 470 16.82 -18.17 -17.51
N TRP A 471 17.19 -19.34 -18.02
CA TRP A 471 18.25 -20.14 -17.41
C TRP A 471 19.63 -19.56 -17.74
N TRP A 472 19.83 -19.12 -19.00
CA TRP A 472 21.06 -18.48 -19.44
C TRP A 472 20.85 -17.36 -20.46
N LEU A 473 20.80 -16.12 -19.98
CA LEU A 473 20.65 -14.94 -20.85
C LEU A 473 22.02 -14.35 -21.23
N SER A 474 22.25 -14.21 -22.54
CA SER A 474 23.42 -13.54 -23.12
C SER A 474 23.06 -12.13 -23.61
N PRO A 475 23.43 -11.04 -22.90
CA PRO A 475 23.00 -9.69 -23.25
C PRO A 475 23.43 -9.23 -24.65
N GLU A 476 24.52 -9.79 -25.18
CA GLU A 476 25.10 -9.41 -26.47
C GLU A 476 24.59 -10.26 -27.65
N LEU A 477 23.58 -11.11 -27.42
CA LEU A 477 22.96 -11.93 -28.46
C LEU A 477 22.25 -11.03 -29.50
N TYR A 478 22.42 -11.36 -30.78
CA TYR A 478 21.69 -10.73 -31.88
C TYR A 478 20.39 -11.47 -32.16
N LEU A 479 19.26 -10.76 -32.05
CA LEU A 479 17.93 -11.30 -32.33
C LEU A 479 17.65 -11.42 -33.85
N ARG A 480 18.35 -10.62 -34.67
CA ARG A 480 18.28 -10.68 -36.14
C ARG A 480 19.66 -10.92 -36.74
N ARG A 481 19.71 -11.68 -37.83
CA ARG A 481 20.96 -12.04 -38.54
C ARG A 481 20.81 -11.77 -40.05
N PRO A 482 21.88 -11.34 -40.75
CA PRO A 482 23.27 -11.20 -40.29
C PRO A 482 23.49 -9.98 -39.38
N ALA A 483 24.48 -10.08 -38.48
CA ALA A 483 24.75 -9.04 -37.47
C ALA A 483 25.35 -7.74 -38.05
N SER A 484 26.00 -7.83 -39.22
CA SER A 484 26.55 -6.67 -39.95
C SER A 484 25.47 -5.66 -40.31
N GLU A 485 24.30 -6.14 -40.72
CA GLU A 485 23.16 -5.31 -41.14
C GLU A 485 22.23 -5.00 -39.97
N ASN A 486 22.18 -5.87 -38.96
CA ASN A 486 21.19 -5.82 -37.87
C ASN A 486 21.82 -5.48 -36.51
N SER A 487 22.79 -4.58 -36.50
CA SER A 487 23.57 -4.31 -35.29
C SER A 487 22.76 -3.70 -34.13
N GLU A 488 21.65 -3.05 -34.44
CA GLU A 488 20.70 -2.46 -33.49
C GLU A 488 19.84 -3.50 -32.76
N TRP A 489 19.66 -4.68 -33.37
CA TRP A 489 18.83 -5.78 -32.86
C TRP A 489 19.58 -6.69 -31.88
N ARG A 490 20.69 -6.19 -31.31
CA ARG A 490 21.36 -6.83 -30.19
C ARG A 490 20.55 -6.58 -28.91
N LEU A 491 20.34 -7.63 -28.12
CA LEU A 491 19.39 -7.61 -27.00
C LEU A 491 19.64 -6.46 -26.02
N ASP A 492 20.88 -6.27 -25.57
CA ASP A 492 21.28 -5.17 -24.68
C ASP A 492 20.97 -3.78 -25.25
N ARG A 493 21.24 -3.54 -26.54
CA ARG A 493 21.00 -2.26 -27.21
C ARG A 493 19.50 -1.97 -27.30
N LEU A 494 18.72 -2.98 -27.65
CA LEU A 494 17.27 -2.87 -27.75
C LEU A 494 16.63 -2.63 -26.38
N LEU A 495 16.97 -3.43 -25.36
CA LEU A 495 16.49 -3.23 -24.00
C LEU A 495 16.88 -1.86 -23.44
N ARG A 496 18.12 -1.40 -23.72
CA ARG A 496 18.56 -0.05 -23.35
C ARG A 496 17.66 1.00 -24.00
N ARG A 497 17.41 0.94 -25.30
CA ARG A 497 16.56 1.90 -26.03
C ARG A 497 15.16 1.95 -25.44
N LYS A 498 14.52 0.79 -25.23
CA LYS A 498 13.18 0.68 -24.65
C LYS A 498 13.13 1.19 -23.20
N ALA A 499 14.13 0.86 -22.38
CA ALA A 499 14.21 1.34 -21.01
C ALA A 499 14.35 2.87 -20.91
N HIS A 500 15.05 3.52 -21.87
CA HIS A 500 15.14 4.98 -21.96
C HIS A 500 13.82 5.64 -22.39
N GLN A 501 12.94 4.92 -23.07
CA GLN A 501 11.58 5.37 -23.39
C GLN A 501 10.62 5.28 -22.18
N GLY A 502 11.10 4.83 -21.01
CA GLY A 502 10.31 4.71 -19.79
C GLY A 502 9.75 3.32 -19.51
N ILE A 503 10.04 2.34 -20.37
CA ILE A 503 9.55 0.96 -20.23
C ILE A 503 10.31 0.25 -19.12
N LYS A 504 9.58 -0.45 -18.25
CA LYS A 504 10.19 -1.19 -17.14
C LYS A 504 10.52 -2.61 -17.58
N VAL A 505 11.78 -3.00 -17.44
CA VAL A 505 12.26 -4.33 -17.82
C VAL A 505 12.61 -5.11 -16.56
N TYR A 506 11.96 -6.24 -16.35
CA TYR A 506 12.15 -7.12 -15.20
C TYR A 506 12.71 -8.45 -15.67
N ILE A 507 13.89 -8.80 -15.17
CA ILE A 507 14.65 -9.97 -15.60
C ILE A 507 14.91 -10.86 -14.38
N ILE A 508 14.50 -12.12 -14.46
CA ILE A 508 14.85 -13.16 -13.49
C ILE A 508 15.76 -14.15 -14.20
N MET A 509 16.92 -14.40 -13.60
CA MET A 509 17.90 -15.34 -14.15
C MET A 509 18.21 -16.42 -13.13
N TYR A 510 18.47 -17.63 -13.61
CA TYR A 510 19.06 -18.66 -12.78
C TYR A 510 20.42 -18.19 -12.22
N LYS A 511 20.56 -18.26 -10.90
CA LYS A 511 21.86 -18.14 -10.25
C LYS A 511 22.51 -19.52 -10.34
N GLU A 512 23.60 -19.64 -11.05
CA GLU A 512 24.38 -20.85 -11.20
C GLU A 512 25.27 -21.15 -10.00
N VAL A 513 25.73 -22.39 -9.89
CA VAL A 513 26.90 -22.74 -9.08
C VAL A 513 28.13 -22.51 -9.95
N ALA A 514 28.81 -21.37 -9.75
CA ALA A 514 29.86 -20.91 -10.65
C ALA A 514 31.02 -21.90 -10.87
N MET A 515 31.27 -22.81 -9.90
CA MET A 515 32.26 -23.88 -10.02
C MET A 515 31.84 -25.01 -10.97
N ALA A 516 30.53 -25.19 -11.20
CA ALA A 516 29.97 -26.29 -11.97
C ALA A 516 29.43 -25.86 -13.35
N LEU A 517 28.98 -24.61 -13.49
CA LEU A 517 28.33 -24.13 -14.71
C LEU A 517 28.89 -22.76 -15.13
N PRO A 518 29.32 -22.61 -16.40
CA PRO A 518 29.91 -21.37 -16.91
C PRO A 518 28.85 -20.41 -17.48
N LEU A 519 27.73 -20.17 -16.78
CA LEU A 519 26.66 -19.28 -17.27
C LEU A 519 26.99 -17.79 -17.06
N TYR A 520 27.84 -17.48 -16.10
CA TYR A 520 28.25 -16.12 -15.75
C TYR A 520 27.07 -15.16 -15.49
N SER A 521 26.01 -15.62 -14.81
CA SER A 521 24.79 -14.81 -14.59
C SER A 521 25.08 -13.50 -13.83
N HIS A 522 26.14 -13.49 -13.01
CA HIS A 522 26.60 -12.28 -12.32
C HIS A 522 27.06 -11.20 -13.31
N LEU A 523 27.78 -11.58 -14.37
CA LEU A 523 28.24 -10.67 -15.40
C LEU A 523 27.04 -10.10 -16.16
N ALA A 524 26.13 -10.98 -16.62
CA ALA A 524 24.91 -10.57 -17.31
C ALA A 524 24.08 -9.58 -16.47
N LYS A 525 23.87 -9.88 -15.18
CA LYS A 525 23.21 -8.96 -14.24
C LYS A 525 23.90 -7.61 -14.16
N ARG A 526 25.23 -7.57 -14.02
CA ARG A 526 25.98 -6.32 -13.93
C ARG A 526 25.86 -5.49 -15.21
N THR A 527 25.99 -6.14 -16.37
CA THR A 527 25.86 -5.49 -17.68
C THR A 527 24.46 -4.90 -17.87
N LEU A 528 23.41 -5.68 -17.62
CA LEU A 528 22.02 -5.25 -17.80
C LEU A 528 21.62 -4.11 -16.85
N LEU A 529 22.03 -4.18 -15.57
CA LEU A 529 21.77 -3.11 -14.59
C LEU A 529 22.49 -1.80 -14.93
N ALA A 530 23.64 -1.86 -15.62
CA ALA A 530 24.38 -0.67 -16.03
C ALA A 530 23.72 0.07 -17.22
N LEU A 531 22.79 -0.56 -17.94
CA LEU A 531 22.17 0.02 -19.13
C LEU A 531 21.16 1.13 -18.81
N SER A 532 20.34 0.98 -17.77
CA SER A 532 19.29 1.94 -17.38
C SER A 532 18.74 1.66 -15.98
N PRO A 533 18.30 2.69 -15.20
CA PRO A 533 17.62 2.50 -13.93
C PRO A 533 16.29 1.75 -14.04
N ASN A 534 15.64 1.76 -15.21
CA ASN A 534 14.38 1.06 -15.48
C ASN A 534 14.54 -0.45 -15.74
N ILE A 535 15.77 -0.96 -15.69
CA ILE A 535 16.06 -2.40 -15.78
C ILE A 535 16.30 -2.96 -14.38
N TYR A 536 15.59 -4.04 -14.07
CA TYR A 536 15.59 -4.74 -12.80
C TYR A 536 16.02 -6.17 -13.03
N VAL A 537 17.05 -6.64 -12.33
CA VAL A 537 17.58 -8.00 -12.50
C VAL A 537 17.70 -8.73 -11.17
N GLN A 538 16.97 -9.83 -11.03
CA GLN A 538 17.03 -10.74 -9.91
C GLN A 538 17.72 -12.05 -10.33
N ARG A 539 18.52 -12.60 -9.42
CA ARG A 539 19.13 -13.93 -9.59
C ARG A 539 18.73 -14.81 -8.43
N HIS A 540 18.25 -16.01 -8.73
CA HIS A 540 17.75 -16.96 -7.73
C HIS A 540 18.14 -18.40 -8.15
N PRO A 541 18.43 -19.33 -7.22
CA PRO A 541 18.38 -19.23 -5.75
C PRO A 541 19.60 -18.60 -5.08
N SER A 542 19.41 -18.01 -3.89
CA SER A 542 20.51 -17.46 -3.08
C SER A 542 21.14 -18.53 -2.17
N ARG A 543 22.06 -19.32 -2.74
CA ARG A 543 22.71 -20.45 -2.07
C ARG A 543 23.63 -20.15 -0.87
N ALA A 544 23.84 -18.89 -0.49
CA ALA A 544 24.72 -18.53 0.63
C ALA A 544 24.20 -19.03 1.99
N LEU A 545 22.91 -19.32 2.11
CA LEU A 545 22.28 -19.85 3.33
C LEU A 545 21.97 -21.34 3.26
N ASP A 546 21.98 -21.93 2.05
CA ASP A 546 21.61 -23.33 1.82
C ASP A 546 22.77 -24.29 2.14
N VAL A 547 24.01 -23.80 2.25
CA VAL A 547 25.17 -24.60 2.71
C VAL A 547 24.95 -25.17 4.12
N PHE A 548 24.10 -24.53 4.92
CA PHE A 548 23.78 -24.97 6.29
C PHE A 548 22.48 -25.77 6.40
N HIS A 549 21.67 -25.83 5.34
CA HIS A 549 20.44 -26.63 5.29
C HIS A 549 20.68 -27.84 4.38
N LYS A 550 20.58 -29.06 4.91
CA LYS A 550 20.72 -30.34 4.17
C LYS A 550 19.62 -30.58 3.11
N ASP A 551 18.91 -29.53 2.70
CA ASP A 551 17.82 -29.61 1.75
C ASP A 551 18.38 -29.61 0.32
N SER A 552 17.82 -30.47 -0.53
CA SER A 552 18.27 -30.81 -1.89
C SER A 552 18.20 -29.69 -2.94
N ILE A 553 18.07 -28.43 -2.52
CA ILE A 553 17.92 -27.23 -3.38
C ILE A 553 19.15 -26.99 -4.27
N PHE A 554 20.29 -27.61 -3.96
CA PHE A 554 21.51 -27.52 -4.77
C PHE A 554 21.34 -28.03 -6.21
N PHE A 555 20.45 -29.00 -6.45
CA PHE A 555 20.31 -29.65 -7.75
C PHE A 555 19.27 -29.01 -8.68
N TRP A 556 18.44 -28.11 -8.15
CA TRP A 556 17.34 -27.52 -8.93
C TRP A 556 17.73 -26.18 -9.54
N ALA A 557 17.14 -25.90 -10.70
CA ALA A 557 17.36 -24.68 -11.45
C ALA A 557 16.04 -24.07 -11.92
N HIS A 558 16.07 -22.75 -12.06
CA HIS A 558 15.09 -21.96 -12.79
C HIS A 558 15.35 -22.19 -14.28
N HIS A 559 14.54 -23.02 -14.94
CA HIS A 559 14.84 -23.55 -16.27
C HIS A 559 13.89 -23.05 -17.36
N GLU A 560 12.78 -22.43 -16.97
CA GLU A 560 11.79 -21.85 -17.85
C GLU A 560 12.35 -20.66 -18.62
N LYS A 561 12.05 -20.60 -19.92
CA LYS A 561 12.39 -19.50 -20.83
C LYS A 561 11.10 -18.79 -21.22
N ILE A 562 10.94 -17.57 -20.72
CA ILE A 562 9.71 -16.82 -20.85
C ILE A 562 10.05 -15.37 -21.15
N CYS A 563 9.47 -14.83 -22.22
CA CYS A 563 9.46 -13.39 -22.46
C CYS A 563 8.00 -12.92 -22.55
N VAL A 564 7.59 -11.98 -21.70
CA VAL A 564 6.25 -11.39 -21.74
C VAL A 564 6.36 -9.89 -21.99
N VAL A 565 5.63 -9.40 -22.97
CA VAL A 565 5.55 -7.98 -23.33
C VAL A 565 4.15 -7.45 -23.01
N ASP A 566 4.11 -6.37 -22.23
CA ASP A 566 2.92 -5.61 -21.84
C ASP A 566 1.79 -6.44 -21.18
N ASN A 567 2.11 -7.64 -20.64
CA ASN A 567 1.14 -8.63 -20.15
C ASN A 567 0.15 -9.16 -21.22
N GLU A 568 0.44 -8.93 -22.50
CA GLU A 568 -0.45 -9.29 -23.60
C GLU A 568 0.15 -10.38 -24.49
N ILE A 569 1.45 -10.30 -24.78
CA ILE A 569 2.16 -11.24 -25.66
C ILE A 569 3.18 -12.01 -24.83
N ALA A 570 3.13 -13.34 -24.90
CA ALA A 570 4.07 -14.22 -24.21
C ALA A 570 4.74 -15.20 -25.18
N PHE A 571 6.06 -15.30 -25.07
CA PHE A 571 6.91 -16.29 -25.72
C PHE A 571 7.35 -17.30 -24.67
N ILE A 572 7.07 -18.58 -24.91
CA ILE A 572 7.39 -19.68 -23.99
C ILE A 572 7.91 -20.85 -24.81
N GLY A 573 9.03 -21.46 -24.39
CA GLY A 573 9.59 -22.60 -25.11
C GLY A 573 10.90 -23.12 -24.52
N GLY A 574 11.72 -23.72 -25.39
CA GLY A 574 13.02 -24.30 -25.04
C GLY A 574 14.23 -23.44 -25.38
N ILE A 575 14.03 -22.23 -25.91
CA ILE A 575 15.09 -21.33 -26.40
C ILE A 575 15.31 -20.23 -25.35
N ASP A 576 16.51 -20.18 -24.76
CA ASP A 576 16.98 -19.06 -23.91
C ASP A 576 17.27 -17.79 -24.73
#